data_AF-A0A937QK20-F1
#
_entry.id   AF-A0A937QK20-F1
#
_cell.length_a   1.000
_cell.length_b   1.000
_cell.length_c   1.000
_cell.angle_alpha   90.00
_cell.angle_beta   90.00
_cell.angle_gamma   90.00
#
_symmetry.space_group_name_H-M   'P 1'
#
loop_
_entity.id
_entity.type
_entity.pdbx_description
1 polymer ?
#
loop_
_entity_poly.entity_id
_entity_poly.type
_entity_poly.pdbx_seq_one_letter_code
_entity_poly.pdbx_strand_id
1 'polypeptide(L)'
;MAKRVSPSMQPPLRRRIVAVSPDDGSAIDLKQPEFAAFLAWMVPGLGHLYQGRTKKGAVYMSVILTLFVVGLWLGDGRVVYASWRPNDTRWWFVCQAGIGAVAGPAVVQSVSMTGTNHEPFWLAGWMTPPLTEGQLVSREFADRLVTHDPYIFEQDFWDRPPYKQFRADQISMWHHKLGRFFELGTLYTVLAGMLNMLVIYDAWAGPMHPFV
;
A
#
# COMPACT_ATOMS: atom_id res chain seq x y z
N MET A 1 -30.81 -5.56 -65.43
CA MET A 1 -30.38 -4.63 -64.36
C MET A 1 -29.83 -5.44 -63.18
N ALA A 2 -28.52 -5.62 -63.09
CA ALA A 2 -27.88 -6.34 -61.99
C ALA A 2 -27.58 -5.36 -60.84
N LYS A 3 -28.24 -5.55 -59.70
CA LYS A 3 -28.04 -4.76 -58.48
C LYS A 3 -26.67 -5.14 -57.89
N ARG A 4 -25.66 -4.26 -58.03
CA ARG A 4 -24.37 -4.42 -57.34
C ARG A 4 -24.65 -4.40 -55.83
N VAL A 5 -24.48 -5.54 -55.18
CA VAL A 5 -24.41 -5.63 -53.73
C VAL A 5 -23.03 -5.14 -53.33
N SER A 6 -22.98 -3.97 -52.71
CA SER A 6 -21.78 -3.44 -52.08
C SER A 6 -21.37 -4.40 -50.95
N PRO A 7 -20.13 -4.91 -50.89
CA PRO A 7 -19.68 -5.63 -49.71
C PRO A 7 -19.65 -4.63 -48.55
N SER A 8 -20.46 -4.89 -47.52
CA SER A 8 -20.36 -4.15 -46.26
C SER A 8 -18.96 -4.40 -45.69
N MET A 9 -18.09 -3.40 -45.80
CA MET A 9 -16.81 -3.38 -45.11
C MET A 9 -17.12 -3.30 -43.61
N GLN A 10 -17.23 -4.46 -42.97
CA GLN A 10 -17.22 -4.51 -41.51
C GLN A 10 -15.90 -3.87 -41.08
N PRO A 11 -15.91 -2.82 -40.23
CA PRO A 11 -14.66 -2.28 -39.72
C PRO A 11 -13.93 -3.44 -39.04
N PRO A 12 -12.61 -3.60 -39.24
CA PRO A 12 -11.88 -4.65 -38.56
C PRO A 12 -12.13 -4.44 -37.07
N LEU A 13 -12.79 -5.40 -36.42
CA LEU A 13 -12.81 -5.49 -34.97
C LEU A 13 -11.34 -5.49 -34.58
N ARG A 14 -10.87 -4.34 -34.09
CA ARG A 14 -9.50 -4.11 -33.65
C ARG A 14 -9.32 -4.94 -32.39
N ARG A 15 -9.31 -6.26 -32.51
CA ARG A 15 -8.74 -7.20 -31.54
C ARG A 15 -7.26 -6.88 -31.53
N ARG A 16 -6.92 -5.86 -30.76
CA ARG A 16 -5.55 -5.47 -30.49
C ARG A 16 -5.03 -6.61 -29.62
N ILE A 17 -4.55 -7.69 -30.22
CA ILE A 17 -3.74 -8.68 -29.51
C ILE A 17 -2.50 -7.91 -29.09
N VAL A 18 -2.37 -7.64 -27.78
CA VAL A 18 -1.29 -6.78 -27.26
C VAL A 18 -0.11 -7.61 -26.78
N ALA A 19 -0.32 -8.88 -26.41
CA ALA A 19 0.76 -9.74 -25.94
C ALA A 19 0.55 -11.21 -26.31
N VAL A 20 1.65 -11.98 -26.31
CA VAL A 20 1.65 -13.42 -26.52
C VAL A 20 2.06 -14.09 -25.21
N SER A 21 1.33 -15.13 -24.80
CA SER A 21 1.71 -15.90 -23.61
C SER A 21 3.05 -16.60 -23.86
N PRO A 22 4.06 -16.42 -22.99
CA PRO A 22 5.32 -17.15 -23.11
C PRO A 22 5.16 -18.66 -22.96
N ASP A 23 4.15 -19.09 -22.20
CA ASP A 23 3.97 -20.50 -21.81
C ASP A 23 3.44 -21.35 -22.99
N ASP A 24 2.43 -20.84 -23.69
CA ASP A 24 1.66 -21.60 -24.69
C ASP A 24 1.59 -20.92 -26.07
N GLY A 25 2.22 -19.75 -26.25
CA GLY A 25 2.13 -18.96 -27.48
C GLY A 25 0.74 -18.38 -27.77
N SER A 26 -0.20 -18.48 -26.82
CA SER A 26 -1.57 -18.02 -26.99
C SER A 26 -1.64 -16.49 -26.98
N ALA A 27 -2.45 -15.93 -27.88
CA ALA A 27 -2.72 -14.50 -27.92
C ALA A 27 -3.46 -14.06 -26.66
N ILE A 28 -2.93 -13.06 -25.95
CA ILE A 28 -3.54 -12.46 -24.77
C ILE A 28 -4.21 -11.15 -25.19
N ASP A 29 -5.52 -11.08 -24.96
CA ASP A 29 -6.29 -9.85 -25.10
C ASP A 29 -6.21 -9.06 -23.78
N LEU A 30 -5.47 -7.95 -23.79
CA LEU A 30 -5.39 -7.05 -22.63
C LEU A 30 -6.61 -6.14 -22.62
N LYS A 31 -7.69 -6.62 -21.99
CA LYS A 31 -8.91 -5.84 -21.76
C LYS A 31 -8.57 -4.56 -20.98
N GLN A 32 -8.73 -3.40 -21.64
CA GLN A 32 -8.51 -2.05 -21.08
C GLN A 32 -7.29 -1.98 -20.15
N PRO A 33 -6.06 -1.99 -20.71
CA PRO A 33 -4.85 -2.21 -19.92
C PRO A 33 -4.61 -1.16 -18.83
N GLU A 34 -4.99 0.09 -19.08
CA GLU A 34 -4.89 1.18 -18.09
C GLU A 34 -5.79 0.92 -16.87
N PHE A 35 -7.04 0.51 -17.12
CA PHE A 35 -7.97 0.18 -16.04
C PHE A 35 -7.54 -1.09 -15.29
N ALA A 36 -7.00 -2.09 -15.99
CA ALA A 36 -6.44 -3.27 -15.37
C ALA A 36 -5.23 -2.93 -14.47
N ALA A 37 -4.35 -2.04 -14.93
CA ALA A 37 -3.21 -1.55 -14.14
C ALA A 37 -3.69 -0.82 -12.88
N PHE A 38 -4.69 0.05 -13.01
CA PHE A 38 -5.32 0.71 -11.87
C PHE A 38 -5.91 -0.29 -10.86
N LEU A 39 -6.64 -1.30 -11.33
CA LEU A 39 -7.19 -2.35 -10.47
C LEU A 39 -6.08 -3.16 -9.77
N ALA A 40 -5.02 -3.52 -10.49
CA ALA A 40 -3.87 -4.22 -9.92
C ALA A 40 -3.12 -3.37 -8.88
N TRP A 41 -3.11 -2.04 -9.04
CA TRP A 41 -2.61 -1.14 -8.02
C TRP A 41 -3.53 -1.14 -6.80
N MET A 42 -4.85 -0.96 -6.96
CA MET A 42 -5.78 -0.94 -5.83
C MET A 42 -5.70 -2.20 -4.97
N VAL A 43 -5.72 -3.38 -5.61
CA VAL A 43 -5.60 -4.68 -4.95
C VAL A 43 -4.68 -5.56 -5.80
N PRO A 44 -3.58 -6.08 -5.24
CA PRO A 44 -2.66 -6.96 -5.95
C PRO A 44 -3.37 -8.09 -6.68
N GLY A 45 -3.07 -8.26 -7.97
CA GLY A 45 -3.64 -9.30 -8.83
C GLY A 45 -5.05 -9.04 -9.38
N LEU A 46 -5.77 -8.00 -8.94
CA LEU A 46 -7.14 -7.73 -9.37
C LEU A 46 -7.25 -7.35 -10.86
N GLY A 47 -6.25 -6.63 -11.40
CA GLY A 47 -6.16 -6.33 -12.83
C GLY A 47 -6.10 -7.57 -13.72
N HIS A 48 -5.38 -8.61 -13.29
CA HIS A 48 -5.27 -9.88 -13.99
C HIS A 48 -6.58 -10.66 -13.94
N LEU A 49 -7.26 -10.65 -12.79
CA LEU A 49 -8.60 -11.24 -12.67
C LEU A 49 -9.58 -10.56 -13.64
N TYR A 50 -9.55 -9.22 -13.73
CA TYR A 50 -10.38 -8.45 -14.65
C TYR A 50 -10.12 -8.79 -16.13
N GLN A 51 -8.87 -9.05 -16.50
CA GLN A 51 -8.50 -9.47 -17.85
C GLN A 51 -8.74 -10.97 -18.12
N GLY A 52 -9.29 -11.72 -17.16
CA GLY A 52 -9.51 -13.17 -17.29
C GLY A 52 -8.26 -14.03 -17.07
N ARG A 53 -7.11 -13.43 -16.71
CA ARG A 53 -5.85 -14.11 -16.37
C ARG A 53 -5.89 -14.64 -14.94
N THR A 54 -6.87 -15.48 -14.62
CA THR A 54 -7.25 -15.85 -13.25
C THR A 54 -6.14 -16.52 -12.46
N LYS A 55 -5.42 -17.48 -13.05
CA LYS A 55 -4.30 -18.17 -12.39
C LYS A 55 -3.20 -17.19 -11.95
N LYS A 56 -2.77 -16.30 -12.86
CA LYS A 56 -1.75 -15.27 -12.57
C LYS A 56 -2.24 -14.31 -11.50
N GLY A 57 -3.47 -13.80 -11.65
CA GLY A 57 -4.07 -12.89 -10.67
C GLY A 57 -4.17 -13.49 -9.27
N ALA A 58 -4.62 -14.74 -9.15
CA ALA A 58 -4.72 -15.42 -7.86
C ALA A 58 -3.35 -15.63 -7.19
N VAL A 59 -2.32 -16.01 -7.96
CA VAL A 59 -0.95 -16.18 -7.44
C VAL A 59 -0.36 -14.84 -6.99
N TYR A 60 -0.46 -13.79 -7.81
CA TYR A 60 0.02 -12.46 -7.43
C TYR A 60 -0.68 -11.93 -6.19
N MET A 61 -2.01 -12.06 -6.14
CA MET A 61 -2.81 -11.65 -5.00
C MET A 61 -2.39 -12.38 -3.73
N SER A 62 -2.32 -13.72 -3.77
CA SER A 62 -2.01 -14.52 -2.58
C SER A 62 -0.60 -14.26 -2.06
N VAL A 63 0.42 -14.24 -2.93
CA VAL A 63 1.81 -14.03 -2.53
C VAL A 63 2.02 -12.63 -1.97
N ILE A 64 1.56 -11.60 -2.69
CA ILE A 64 1.81 -10.20 -2.30
C ILE A 64 1.03 -9.84 -1.03
N LEU A 65 -0.25 -10.22 -0.94
CA LEU A 65 -1.04 -9.93 0.26
C LEU A 65 -0.54 -10.73 1.47
N THR A 66 -0.11 -11.97 1.29
CA THR A 66 0.50 -12.75 2.40
C THR A 66 1.78 -12.08 2.87
N LEU A 67 2.66 -11.68 1.95
CA LEU A 67 3.90 -10.98 2.28
C LEU A 67 3.64 -9.68 3.05
N PHE A 68 2.64 -8.90 2.61
CA PHE A 68 2.23 -7.67 3.27
C PHE A 68 1.65 -7.93 4.66
N VAL A 69 0.72 -8.87 4.81
CA VAL A 69 0.06 -9.19 6.09
C VAL A 69 1.07 -9.75 7.09
N VAL A 70 1.97 -10.64 6.66
CA VAL A 70 3.05 -11.15 7.51
C VAL A 70 3.96 -10.01 7.94
N GLY A 71 4.34 -9.11 7.03
CA GLY A 71 5.17 -7.96 7.37
C GLY A 71 4.48 -7.01 8.38
N LEU A 72 3.19 -6.74 8.19
CA LEU A 72 2.40 -5.93 9.11
C LEU A 72 2.27 -6.58 10.48
N TRP A 73 2.08 -7.91 10.52
CA TRP A 73 2.01 -8.70 11.75
C TRP A 73 3.34 -8.71 12.52
N LEU A 74 4.46 -8.94 11.84
CA LEU A 74 5.81 -8.86 12.44
C LEU A 74 6.06 -7.47 13.04
N GLY A 75 5.56 -6.44 12.38
CA GLY A 75 5.68 -5.05 12.82
C GLY A 75 4.66 -4.58 13.86
N ASP A 76 3.80 -5.46 14.40
CA ASP A 76 2.70 -5.10 15.32
C ASP A 76 1.79 -3.97 14.76
N GLY A 77 1.62 -3.93 13.43
CA GLY A 77 0.87 -2.90 12.73
C GLY A 77 1.58 -1.54 12.60
N ARG A 78 2.82 -1.39 13.08
CA ARG A 78 3.54 -0.10 13.21
C ARG A 78 4.59 0.17 12.12
N VAL A 79 4.79 -0.76 11.18
CA VAL A 79 5.85 -0.69 10.16
C VAL A 79 5.44 -0.01 8.85
N VAL A 80 4.14 0.14 8.61
CA VAL A 80 3.58 0.81 7.43
C VAL A 80 2.93 2.11 7.89
N TYR A 81 3.63 3.22 7.74
CA TYR A 81 3.08 4.54 8.05
C TYR A 81 3.68 5.58 7.11
N ALA A 82 2.92 6.64 6.89
CA ALA A 82 3.28 7.72 5.99
C ALA A 82 3.74 8.92 6.83
N SER A 83 4.93 9.45 6.56
CA SER A 83 5.46 10.61 7.30
C SER A 83 6.41 11.43 6.42
N TRP A 84 6.17 12.74 6.38
CA TRP A 84 6.95 13.73 5.62
C TRP A 84 7.38 14.89 6.53
N ARG A 85 7.57 14.61 7.83
CA ARG A 85 7.93 15.62 8.82
C ARG A 85 9.45 15.85 8.82
N PRO A 86 9.94 17.07 9.15
CA PRO A 86 11.37 17.43 9.09
C PRO A 86 12.36 16.56 9.88
N ASN A 87 11.93 15.66 10.77
CA ASN A 87 12.79 14.72 11.51
C ASN A 87 12.37 13.24 11.40
N ASP A 88 11.30 12.94 10.66
CA ASP A 88 10.75 11.58 10.49
C ASP A 88 10.24 11.43 9.05
N THR A 89 11.12 11.65 8.07
CA THR A 89 10.75 11.48 6.66
C THR A 89 10.89 10.01 6.25
N ARG A 90 9.77 9.35 5.97
CA ARG A 90 9.71 7.92 5.68
C ARG A 90 9.65 7.64 4.18
N TRP A 91 10.76 7.88 3.48
CA TRP A 91 10.83 7.78 2.01
C TRP A 91 10.44 6.41 1.45
N TRP A 92 10.74 5.32 2.14
CA TRP A 92 10.36 3.98 1.70
C TRP A 92 8.84 3.72 1.76
N PHE A 93 8.04 4.61 2.36
CA PHE A 93 6.59 4.56 2.23
C PHE A 93 6.16 4.67 0.76
N VAL A 94 6.93 5.35 -0.10
CA VAL A 94 6.66 5.38 -1.55
C VAL A 94 6.64 3.97 -2.14
N CYS A 95 7.55 3.09 -1.69
CA CYS A 95 7.55 1.69 -2.09
C CYS A 95 6.34 0.94 -1.51
N GLN A 96 6.02 1.15 -0.23
CA GLN A 96 4.86 0.53 0.42
C GLN A 96 3.54 0.96 -0.24
N ALA A 97 3.41 2.20 -0.68
CA ALA A 97 2.26 2.71 -1.43
C ALA A 97 2.03 2.00 -2.77
N GLY A 98 3.01 1.25 -3.27
CA GLY A 98 2.85 0.34 -4.40
C GLY A 98 1.80 -0.76 -4.18
N ILE A 99 1.48 -1.10 -2.91
CA ILE A 99 0.38 -2.02 -2.54
C ILE A 99 -1.03 -1.39 -2.69
N GLY A 100 -1.07 -0.11 -3.10
CA GLY A 100 -2.27 0.68 -3.36
C GLY A 100 -3.20 0.86 -2.18
N ALA A 101 -4.47 0.49 -2.34
CA ALA A 101 -5.52 0.84 -1.37
C ALA A 101 -5.27 0.24 0.01
N VAL A 102 -4.55 -0.89 0.07
CA VAL A 102 -4.16 -1.54 1.33
C VAL A 102 -3.24 -0.65 2.18
N ALA A 103 -2.43 0.24 1.58
CA ALA A 103 -1.63 1.25 2.29
C ALA A 103 -2.37 2.57 2.55
N GLY A 104 -3.56 2.78 1.96
CA GLY A 104 -4.40 3.97 2.15
C GLY A 104 -4.61 4.36 3.63
N PRO A 105 -4.92 3.40 4.52
CA PRO A 105 -4.84 3.56 5.97
C PRO A 105 -3.72 4.45 6.54
N ALA A 106 -2.48 4.23 6.12
CA ALA A 106 -1.32 4.96 6.62
C ALA A 106 -1.38 6.45 6.29
N VAL A 107 -1.93 6.78 5.11
CA VAL A 107 -2.08 8.17 4.67
C VAL A 107 -3.18 8.85 5.49
N VAL A 108 -4.33 8.20 5.65
CA VAL A 108 -5.46 8.73 6.43
C VAL A 108 -5.04 8.98 7.89
N GLN A 109 -4.30 8.05 8.49
CA GLN A 109 -3.78 8.22 9.84
C GLN A 109 -2.77 9.37 9.93
N SER A 110 -1.84 9.49 8.97
CA SER A 110 -0.87 10.58 8.94
C SER A 110 -1.51 11.97 8.85
N VAL A 111 -2.53 12.11 7.99
CA VAL A 111 -3.32 13.33 7.85
C VAL A 111 -4.08 13.63 9.14
N SER A 112 -4.70 12.62 9.76
CA SER A 112 -5.49 12.80 10.99
C SER A 112 -4.64 13.25 12.18
N MET A 113 -3.44 12.69 12.32
CA MET A 113 -2.45 13.09 13.33
C MET A 113 -1.95 14.54 13.19
N THR A 114 -2.04 15.09 11.97
CA THR A 114 -1.64 16.48 11.66
C THR A 114 -2.85 17.42 11.54
N GLY A 115 -4.07 16.86 11.63
CA GLY A 115 -5.32 17.60 11.56
C GLY A 115 -5.65 18.33 12.86
N THR A 116 -6.81 18.97 12.89
CA THR A 116 -7.24 19.82 14.01
C THR A 116 -7.28 19.08 15.35
N ASN A 117 -7.67 17.80 15.35
CA ASN A 117 -7.88 17.03 16.57
C ASN A 117 -6.60 16.41 17.14
N HIS A 118 -5.51 16.35 16.37
CA HIS A 118 -4.22 15.77 16.80
C HIS A 118 -4.35 14.35 17.38
N GLU A 119 -5.11 13.49 16.71
CA GLU A 119 -5.41 12.13 17.15
C GLU A 119 -5.57 11.17 15.96
N PRO A 120 -5.39 9.86 16.17
CA PRO A 120 -5.53 8.88 15.10
C PRO A 120 -7.00 8.74 14.65
N PHE A 121 -7.20 8.43 13.38
CA PHE A 121 -8.54 8.27 12.79
C PHE A 121 -9.30 7.07 13.39
N TRP A 122 -8.62 5.95 13.62
CA TRP A 122 -9.15 4.81 14.37
C TRP A 122 -8.30 4.47 15.60
N LEU A 123 -8.97 3.85 16.56
CA LEU A 123 -8.44 3.52 17.87
C LEU A 123 -7.42 2.37 17.87
N ALA A 124 -7.46 1.49 16.86
CA ALA A 124 -6.56 0.33 16.79
C ALA A 124 -5.07 0.70 16.62
N GLY A 125 -4.76 1.96 16.28
CA GLY A 125 -3.38 2.46 16.17
C GLY A 125 -2.56 1.89 15.00
N TRP A 126 -3.04 0.87 14.29
CA TRP A 126 -2.35 0.34 13.11
C TRP A 126 -2.11 1.42 12.08
N MET A 127 -0.90 1.40 11.52
CA MET A 127 -0.44 2.29 10.46
C MET A 127 -0.43 3.77 10.83
N THR A 128 -0.52 4.06 12.14
CA THR A 128 -0.36 5.42 12.68
C THR A 128 1.12 5.75 12.73
N PRO A 129 1.56 6.92 12.24
CA PRO A 129 2.95 7.33 12.39
C PRO A 129 3.33 7.46 13.87
N PRO A 130 4.60 7.21 14.22
CA PRO A 130 5.07 7.40 15.59
C PRO A 130 4.96 8.86 15.99
N LEU A 131 4.80 9.10 17.29
CA LEU A 131 4.93 10.42 17.88
C LEU A 131 6.38 10.85 17.88
N THR A 132 6.62 12.07 17.41
CA THR A 132 7.92 12.74 17.46
C THR A 132 7.98 13.70 18.65
N GLU A 133 9.18 13.95 19.16
CA GLU A 133 9.38 14.96 20.20
C GLU A 133 8.79 16.32 19.78
N GLY A 134 8.08 16.96 20.71
CA GLY A 134 7.42 18.25 20.51
C GLY A 134 6.04 18.16 19.85
N GLN A 135 5.59 16.98 19.41
CA GLN A 135 4.29 16.82 18.76
C GLN A 135 3.13 17.04 19.73
N LEU A 136 2.15 17.85 19.31
CA LEU A 136 0.90 18.04 20.05
C LEU A 136 -0.05 16.88 19.78
N VAL A 137 -0.73 16.41 20.83
CA VAL A 137 -1.74 15.36 20.79
C VAL A 137 -2.95 15.74 21.64
N SER A 138 -4.11 15.20 21.32
CA SER A 138 -5.30 15.33 22.17
C SER A 138 -5.03 14.73 23.56
N ARG A 139 -5.68 15.29 24.60
CA ARG A 139 -5.56 14.79 25.98
C ARG A 139 -6.02 13.34 26.07
N GLU A 140 -7.16 13.04 25.47
CA GLU A 140 -7.71 11.68 25.42
C GLU A 140 -6.75 10.70 24.77
N PHE A 141 -6.11 11.10 23.66
CA PHE A 141 -5.15 10.22 22.99
C PHE A 141 -3.89 9.99 23.84
N ALA A 142 -3.36 11.03 24.48
CA ALA A 142 -2.24 10.89 25.41
C ALA A 142 -2.58 9.95 26.58
N ASP A 143 -3.75 10.11 27.20
CA ASP A 143 -4.18 9.27 28.32
C ASP A 143 -4.36 7.80 27.87
N ARG A 144 -4.86 7.58 26.65
CA ARG A 144 -4.91 6.23 26.05
C ARG A 144 -3.53 5.63 25.84
N LEU A 145 -2.57 6.41 25.34
CA LEU A 145 -1.20 5.94 25.12
C LEU A 145 -0.53 5.52 26.42
N VAL A 146 -0.66 6.34 27.48
CA VAL A 146 -0.16 6.00 28.83
C VAL A 146 -0.80 4.72 29.36
N THR A 147 -2.08 4.49 29.06
CA THR A 147 -2.80 3.30 29.53
C THR A 147 -2.39 2.02 28.78
N HIS A 148 -2.12 2.10 27.47
CA HIS A 148 -1.98 0.93 26.61
C HIS A 148 -0.55 0.64 26.15
N ASP A 149 0.34 1.64 26.10
CA ASP A 149 1.72 1.46 25.67
C ASP A 149 2.63 1.40 26.91
N PRO A 150 3.23 0.23 27.23
CA PRO A 150 3.98 0.04 28.47
C PRO A 150 5.27 0.87 28.55
N TYR A 151 5.66 1.53 27.45
CA TYR A 151 6.86 2.37 27.37
C TYR A 151 6.54 3.87 27.41
N ILE A 152 5.26 4.25 27.44
CA ILE A 152 4.84 5.65 27.48
C ILE A 152 4.24 5.96 28.85
N PHE A 153 4.75 6.99 29.50
CA PHE A 153 4.36 7.40 30.84
C PHE A 153 3.77 8.81 30.84
N GLU A 154 3.05 9.19 31.90
CA GLU A 154 2.48 10.55 32.02
C GLU A 154 3.55 11.64 31.93
N GLN A 155 4.74 11.37 32.47
CA GLN A 155 5.88 12.28 32.43
C GLN A 155 6.45 12.53 31.03
N ASP A 156 6.09 11.70 30.03
CA ASP A 156 6.46 11.86 28.62
C ASP A 156 5.56 12.87 27.90
N PHE A 157 4.69 13.57 28.64
CA PHE A 157 3.84 14.64 28.14
C PHE A 157 3.98 15.91 28.97
N TRP A 158 4.17 17.05 28.29
CA TRP A 158 3.95 18.37 28.87
C TRP A 158 2.49 18.80 28.71
N ASP A 159 1.93 19.37 29.76
CA ASP A 159 0.60 19.97 29.69
C ASP A 159 0.64 21.29 28.90
N ARG A 160 -0.14 21.38 27.81
CA ARG A 160 -0.22 22.53 26.91
C ARG A 160 -1.67 22.80 26.53
N PRO A 161 -2.53 23.31 27.44
CA PRO A 161 -3.95 23.46 27.19
C PRO A 161 -4.27 24.14 25.83
N PRO A 162 -5.17 23.57 25.01
CA PRO A 162 -6.03 22.41 25.30
C PRO A 162 -5.38 21.02 25.09
N TYR A 163 -4.17 20.93 24.53
CA TYR A 163 -3.49 19.68 24.16
C TYR A 163 -2.49 19.19 25.23
N LYS A 164 -1.83 18.06 24.94
CA LYS A 164 -0.58 17.63 25.56
C LYS A 164 0.53 17.59 24.51
N GLN A 165 1.75 17.92 24.90
CA GLN A 165 2.92 17.89 24.03
C GLN A 165 3.78 16.69 24.37
N PHE A 166 3.99 15.78 23.43
CA PHE A 166 4.86 14.62 23.60
C PHE A 166 6.32 15.07 23.67
N ARG A 167 7.10 14.48 24.57
CA ARG A 167 8.50 14.86 24.84
C ARG A 167 9.47 13.68 24.92
N ALA A 168 9.07 12.58 24.32
CA ALA A 168 9.91 11.41 24.13
C ALA A 168 9.98 11.07 22.63
N ASP A 169 10.64 9.96 22.31
CA ASP A 169 10.78 9.46 20.95
C ASP A 169 10.16 8.08 20.81
N GLN A 170 8.98 8.01 20.18
CA GLN A 170 8.20 6.78 20.13
C GLN A 170 8.81 5.75 19.17
N ILE A 171 9.53 6.18 18.13
CA ILE A 171 10.19 5.25 17.19
C ILE A 171 11.26 4.42 17.91
N SER A 172 12.04 5.04 18.81
CA SER A 172 13.01 4.35 19.66
C SER A 172 12.35 3.31 20.57
N MET A 173 11.17 3.61 21.13
CA MET A 173 10.39 2.64 21.91
C MET A 173 9.94 1.45 21.06
N TRP A 174 9.54 1.67 19.80
CA TRP A 174 9.17 0.59 18.89
C TRP A 174 10.36 -0.28 18.51
N HIS A 175 11.52 0.31 18.23
CA HIS A 175 12.76 -0.44 18.00
C HIS A 175 13.16 -1.26 19.23
N HIS A 176 13.00 -0.73 20.43
CA HIS A 176 13.25 -1.47 21.66
C HIS A 176 12.28 -2.64 21.85
N LYS A 177 10.97 -2.42 21.64
CA LYS A 177 9.91 -3.43 21.82
C LYS A 177 10.00 -4.56 20.78
N LEU A 178 10.16 -4.21 19.50
CA LEU A 178 10.05 -5.16 18.38
C LEU A 178 11.42 -5.69 17.92
N GLY A 179 12.50 -4.96 18.23
CA GLY A 179 13.85 -5.31 17.79
C GLY A 179 13.91 -5.56 16.28
N ARG A 180 14.45 -6.73 15.91
CA ARG A 180 14.59 -7.14 14.50
C ARG A 180 13.26 -7.24 13.73
N PHE A 181 12.15 -7.46 14.42
CA PHE A 181 10.86 -7.65 13.77
C PHE A 181 10.33 -6.36 13.15
N PHE A 182 10.73 -5.20 13.68
CA PHE A 182 10.40 -3.91 13.07
C PHE A 182 11.06 -3.76 11.69
N GLU A 183 12.35 -4.10 11.59
CA GLU A 183 13.10 -4.06 10.34
C GLU A 183 12.59 -5.10 9.34
N LEU A 184 12.36 -6.34 9.80
CA LEU A 184 11.83 -7.41 8.95
C LEU A 184 10.42 -7.09 8.44
N GLY A 185 9.55 -6.55 9.30
CA GLY A 185 8.21 -6.12 8.89
C GLY A 185 8.24 -4.98 7.89
N THR A 186 9.13 -4.01 8.09
CA THR A 186 9.36 -2.92 7.12
C THR A 186 9.86 -3.47 5.79
N LEU A 187 10.84 -4.38 5.81
CA LEU A 187 11.38 -5.01 4.60
C LEU A 187 10.29 -5.77 3.84
N TYR A 188 9.51 -6.61 4.51
CA TYR A 188 8.46 -7.42 3.88
C TYR A 188 7.41 -6.55 3.19
N THR A 189 6.97 -5.48 3.86
CA THR A 189 5.94 -4.57 3.33
C THR A 189 6.47 -3.69 2.19
N VAL A 190 7.74 -3.26 2.24
CA VAL A 190 8.41 -2.59 1.14
C VAL A 190 8.53 -3.51 -0.08
N LEU A 191 8.98 -4.75 0.12
CA LEU A 191 9.09 -5.75 -0.94
C LEU A 191 7.73 -6.07 -1.55
N ALA A 192 6.68 -6.20 -0.74
CA ALA A 192 5.31 -6.42 -1.24
C ALA A 192 4.85 -5.28 -2.16
N GLY A 193 5.07 -4.02 -1.76
CA GLY A 193 4.74 -2.86 -2.59
C GLY A 193 5.57 -2.79 -3.88
N MET A 194 6.88 -3.06 -3.81
CA MET A 194 7.76 -3.10 -4.98
C MET A 194 7.39 -4.23 -5.96
N LEU A 195 7.06 -5.42 -5.45
CA LEU A 195 6.59 -6.53 -6.27
C LEU A 195 5.25 -6.20 -6.94
N ASN A 196 4.37 -5.49 -6.25
CA ASN A 196 3.11 -5.07 -6.86
C ASN A 196 3.31 -4.08 -8.02
N MET A 197 4.36 -3.25 -8.00
CA MET A 197 4.72 -2.41 -9.15
C MET A 197 5.02 -3.22 -10.41
N LEU A 198 5.67 -4.39 -10.26
CA LEU A 198 5.91 -5.31 -11.38
C LEU A 198 4.61 -5.94 -11.88
N VAL A 199 3.70 -6.27 -10.96
CA VAL A 199 2.37 -6.81 -11.28
C VAL A 199 1.52 -5.77 -12.02
N ILE A 200 1.53 -4.51 -11.59
CA ILE A 200 0.86 -3.39 -12.28
C ILE A 200 1.39 -3.26 -13.70
N TYR A 201 2.71 -3.33 -13.88
CA TYR A 201 3.33 -3.31 -15.20
C TYR A 201 2.88 -4.51 -16.07
N ASP A 202 2.86 -5.73 -15.52
CA ASP A 202 2.36 -6.91 -16.24
C ASP A 202 0.87 -6.80 -16.59
N ALA A 203 0.05 -6.15 -15.75
CA ALA A 203 -1.35 -5.85 -16.04
C ALA A 203 -1.50 -4.90 -17.25
N TRP A 204 -0.59 -3.92 -17.36
CA TRP A 204 -0.61 -2.88 -18.39
C TRP A 204 0.00 -3.33 -19.72
N ALA A 205 1.19 -3.93 -19.71
CA ALA A 205 1.96 -4.27 -20.89
C ALA A 205 1.81 -5.74 -21.33
N GLY A 206 1.28 -6.60 -20.47
CA GLY A 206 1.28 -8.05 -20.66
C GLY A 206 2.58 -8.72 -20.17
N PRO A 207 2.74 -10.04 -20.39
CA PRO A 207 3.92 -10.77 -19.94
C PRO A 207 5.21 -10.19 -20.51
N MET A 208 6.23 -10.06 -19.67
CA MET A 208 7.56 -9.66 -20.14
C MET A 208 8.16 -10.80 -20.98
N HIS A 209 8.43 -10.52 -22.26
CA HIS A 209 9.19 -11.42 -23.11
C HIS A 209 10.68 -11.32 -22.76
N PRO A 210 11.41 -12.44 -22.58
CA PRO A 210 12.86 -12.39 -22.69
C PRO A 210 13.19 -11.95 -24.13
N PHE A 211 14.04 -10.94 -24.28
CA PHE A 211 14.57 -10.54 -25.57
C PHE A 211 15.34 -11.74 -26.16
N VAL A 212 14.72 -12.48 -27.07
CA VAL A 212 15.34 -13.55 -27.86
C VAL A 212 14.89 -13.38 -29.30
#